data_AF-A0AA41ZDT1-F1
#
_entry.id   AF-A0AA41ZDT1-F1
#
_cell.length_a   1.000
_cell.length_b   1.000
_cell.length_c   1.000
_cell.angle_alpha   90.00
_cell.angle_beta   90.00
_cell.angle_gamma   90.00
#
_symmetry.space_group_name_H-M   'P 1'
#
loop_
_entity.id
_entity.type
_entity.pdbx_description
1 polymer ?
#
loop_
_entity_poly.entity_id
_entity_poly.type
_entity_poly.pdbx_seq_one_letter_code
_entity_poly.pdbx_strand_id
1 'polypeptide(L)' 'MSDLSEEMRMPTPCPDCGSHRVRLSQIHNPEDKVFCSSCNSLRGTYSDLKKELIEEPKSQKEALIEEVANRKP' A
#
# COMPACT_ATOMS: atom_id res chain seq x y z
N MET A 1 -5.07 25.17 8.51
CA MET A 1 -4.96 24.98 7.05
C MET A 1 -4.92 23.48 6.83
N SER A 2 -5.98 22.93 6.26
CA SER A 2 -6.17 21.50 6.16
C SER A 2 -5.27 20.97 5.05
N ASP A 3 -4.12 20.40 5.40
CA ASP A 3 -3.37 19.55 4.48
C ASP A 3 -4.33 18.42 4.09
N LEU A 4 -4.93 18.51 2.90
CA LEU A 4 -5.88 17.51 2.36
C LEU A 4 -5.16 16.20 1.97
N SER A 5 -4.04 15.91 2.63
CA SER A 5 -3.20 14.75 2.38
C SER A 5 -3.35 13.77 3.52
N GLU A 6 -3.79 12.57 3.19
CA GLU A 6 -3.87 11.42 4.09
C GLU A 6 -2.60 10.58 3.98
N GLU A 7 -2.22 9.94 5.09
CA GLU A 7 -1.14 8.96 5.12
C GLU A 7 -1.71 7.55 5.16
N MET A 8 -1.27 6.71 4.22
CA MET A 8 -1.66 5.31 4.11
C MET A 8 -0.42 4.41 4.15
N ARG A 9 -0.60 3.18 4.61
CA ARG A 9 0.42 2.14 4.55
C ARG A 9 0.19 1.23 3.35
N MET A 10 1.19 1.15 2.47
CA MET A 10 1.22 0.23 1.34
C MET A 10 1.87 -1.11 1.70
N PRO A 11 1.43 -2.22 1.07
CA PRO A 11 2.08 -3.53 1.16
C PRO A 11 3.50 -3.48 0.61
N THR A 12 3.74 -2.81 -0.53
CA THR A 12 5.10 -2.62 -1.05
C THR A 12 5.91 -1.58 -0.27
N PRO A 13 7.19 -1.87 0.03
CA PRO A 13 8.13 -0.85 0.51
C PRO A 13 8.51 0.12 -0.61
N CYS A 14 8.93 1.34 -0.22
CA CYS A 14 9.42 2.32 -1.18
C CYS A 14 10.74 1.82 -1.76
N PRO A 15 10.92 1.80 -3.10
CA PRO A 15 12.16 1.35 -3.69
C PRO A 15 13.36 2.24 -3.30
N ASP A 16 13.08 3.50 -2.94
CA ASP A 16 14.10 4.49 -2.63
C ASP A 16 14.55 4.47 -1.15
N CYS A 17 13.60 4.34 -0.22
CA CYS A 17 13.87 4.43 1.23
C CYS A 17 13.38 3.25 2.06
N GLY A 18 12.73 2.26 1.46
CA GLY A 18 12.13 1.11 2.15
C GLY A 18 10.85 1.42 2.95
N SER A 19 10.38 2.68 2.97
CA SER A 19 9.19 3.05 3.73
C SER A 19 7.91 2.56 3.08
N HIS A 20 7.06 1.94 3.88
CA HIS A 20 5.71 1.51 3.48
C HIS A 20 4.69 2.65 3.57
N ARG A 21 5.06 3.83 4.08
CA ARG A 21 4.14 4.95 4.26
C ARG A 21 4.12 5.82 3.01
N VAL A 22 2.92 6.14 2.57
CA VAL A 22 2.66 7.01 1.44
C VAL A 22 1.66 8.10 1.82
N ARG A 23 1.83 9.26 1.20
CA ARG A 23 1.00 10.44 1.33
C ARG A 23 0.20 10.62 0.04
N LEU A 24 -1.13 10.66 0.16
CA LEU A 24 -2.06 10.79 -0.95
C LEU A 24 -3.16 11.80 -0.64
N SER A 25 -3.91 12.24 -1.65
CA SER A 25 -5.03 13.16 -1.47
C SER A 25 -6.23 12.48 -0.82
N GLN A 26 -6.86 13.12 0.18
CA GLN A 26 -8.10 12.65 0.83
C GLN A 26 -9.28 12.51 -0.16
N ILE A 27 -9.20 13.19 -1.31
CA ILE A 27 -10.23 13.11 -2.36
C ILE A 27 -10.18 11.74 -3.06
N HIS A 28 -9.06 11.01 -2.95
CA HIS A 28 -8.86 9.69 -3.54
C HIS A 28 -9.08 9.67 -5.06
N ASN A 29 -8.66 10.71 -5.79
CA ASN A 29 -8.80 10.69 -7.24
C ASN A 29 -7.89 9.63 -7.87
N PRO A 30 -8.36 8.94 -8.91
CA PRO A 30 -7.57 7.90 -9.58
C PRO A 30 -6.26 8.43 -10.18
N GLU A 31 -6.24 9.69 -10.60
CA GLU A 31 -5.09 10.36 -11.23
C GLU A 31 -4.20 11.11 -10.21
N ASP A 32 -4.58 11.12 -8.93
CA ASP A 32 -3.79 11.77 -7.89
C ASP A 32 -2.44 11.05 -7.75
N LYS A 33 -1.37 11.86 -7.68
CA LYS A 33 -0.02 11.38 -7.47
C LYS A 33 0.17 11.05 -6.01
N VAL A 34 0.73 9.87 -5.77
CA VAL A 34 1.03 9.39 -4.42
C VAL A 34 2.53 9.43 -4.21
N PHE A 35 2.93 10.01 -3.08
CA PHE A 35 4.32 10.20 -2.73
C PHE A 35 4.67 9.39 -1.49
N CYS A 36 5.92 9.00 -1.31
CA CYS A 36 6.36 8.39 -0.07
C CYS A 36 6.34 9.43 1.06
N SER A 37 5.74 9.13 2.22
CA SER A 37 5.76 10.03 3.38
C SER A 37 7.17 10.26 3.95
N SER A 38 8.12 9.37 3.67
CA SER A 38 9.47 9.41 4.27
C SER A 38 10.50 10.12 3.41
N CYS A 39 10.60 9.79 2.12
CA CYS A 39 11.56 10.41 1.20
C CYS A 39 10.91 11.33 0.15
N ASN A 40 9.58 11.47 0.18
CA ASN A 40 8.83 12.29 -0.76
C ASN A 40 9.02 11.92 -2.25
N SER A 41 9.48 10.70 -2.52
CA SER A 41 9.60 10.16 -3.87
C SER A 41 8.22 9.85 -4.46
N LEU A 42 8.07 10.04 -5.77
CA LEU A 42 6.84 9.68 -6.48
C LEU A 42 6.75 8.15 -6.55
N ARG A 43 5.70 7.58 -5.95
CA ARG A 43 5.42 6.14 -6.02
C ARG A 43 4.64 5.78 -7.28
N GLY A 44 3.68 6.61 -7.65
CA GLY A 44 2.76 6.35 -8.76
C GLY A 44 1.46 7.12 -8.60
N THR A 45 0.41 6.66 -9.27
CA THR A 45 -0.95 7.19 -9.10
C THR A 45 -1.73 6.36 -8.08
N TYR A 46 -2.75 6.98 -7.48
CA TYR A 46 -3.61 6.28 -6.53
C TYR A 46 -4.30 5.05 -7.15
N SER A 47 -4.66 5.10 -8.42
CA SER A 47 -5.23 3.94 -9.14
C SER A 47 -4.31 2.73 -9.14
N ASP A 48 -3.02 2.96 -9.36
CA ASP A 48 -2.03 1.90 -9.49
C ASP A 48 -1.77 1.25 -8.13
N LEU A 49 -1.58 2.08 -7.11
CA LEU A 49 -1.44 1.62 -5.72
C LEU A 49 -2.70 0.93 -5.20
N LYS A 50 -3.88 1.38 -5.61
CA LYS A 50 -5.14 0.72 -5.26
C LYS A 50 -5.27 -0.66 -5.91
N LYS A 51 -4.80 -0.84 -7.14
CA LYS A 51 -4.73 -2.16 -7.78
C LYS A 51 -3.77 -3.06 -7.02
N GLU A 52 -2.58 -2.56 -6.69
CA GLU A 52 -1.61 -3.28 -5.87
C GLU A 52 -2.23 -3.69 -4.51
N LEU A 53 -2.96 -2.79 -3.85
CA LEU A 53 -3.66 -3.07 -2.60
C LEU A 53 -4.79 -4.11 -2.72
N ILE A 54 -5.36 -4.29 -3.92
CA ILE A 54 -6.42 -5.28 -4.21
C ILE A 54 -5.82 -6.61 -4.68
N GLU A 55 -4.68 -6.59 -5.37
CA GLU A 55 -3.99 -7.76 -5.92
C GLU A 55 -3.05 -8.41 -4.90
N GLU A 56 -2.36 -7.64 -4.04
CA GLU A 56 -1.48 -8.17 -2.99
C GLU A 56 -2.11 -8.74 -1.71
N PRO A 57 -3.40 -8.56 -1.34
CA PRO A 57 -3.93 -9.14 -0.11
C PRO A 57 -4.30 -10.61 -0.25
N LYS A 58 -4.04 -11.31 -1.38
CA LYS A 58 -4.67 -12.63 -1.58
C LYS A 58 -3.83 -13.79 -2.12
N SER A 59 -2.53 -13.67 -2.37
CA SER A 59 -1.90 -14.76 -3.13
C SER A 59 -1.13 -15.81 -2.32
N GLN A 60 -0.49 -15.52 -1.18
CA GLN A 60 0.42 -16.53 -0.59
C GLN A 60 0.45 -16.65 0.93
N LYS A 61 0.20 -15.59 1.71
CA LYS A 61 0.33 -15.66 3.17
C LYS A 61 -0.89 -16.26 3.88
N GLU A 62 -2.10 -16.02 3.40
CA GLU A 62 -3.32 -16.59 4.01
C GLU A 62 -3.47 -18.10 3.73
N ALA A 63 -3.09 -18.58 2.53
CA ALA A 63 -3.08 -20.01 2.22
C ALA A 63 -2.09 -20.79 3.10
N LEU A 64 -0.92 -20.20 3.41
CA LEU A 64 0.07 -20.79 4.33
C LEU A 64 -0.44 -20.89 5.77
N ILE A 65 -1.28 -19.95 6.23
CA ILE A 65 -1.87 -19.98 7.57
C ILE A 65 -2.94 -21.07 7.66
N GLU A 66 -3.77 -21.24 6.62
CA GLU A 66 -4.80 -22.29 6.57
C GLU A 66 -4.19 -23.71 6.48
N GLU A 67 -3.07 -23.90 5.78
CA GLU A 67 -2.37 -25.20 5.74
C GLU A 67 -1.77 -25.60 7.09
N VAL A 68 -1.26 -24.64 7.88
CA VAL A 68 -0.71 -24.91 9.21
C VAL A 68 -1.82 -25.15 10.23
N ALA A 69 -2.94 -24.42 10.14
CA ALA A 69 -4.07 -24.59 11.06
C ALA A 69 -4.81 -25.94 10.91
N ASN A 70 -4.81 -26.52 9.70
CA ASN A 70 -5.45 -27.81 9.43
C ASN A 70 -4.55 -29.03 9.69
N ARG A 71 -3.27 -28.84 10.01
CA ARG A 71 -2.40 -29.92 10.51
C ARG A 71 -2.48 -29.98 12.03
N LYS A 72 -3.63 -30.42 12.56
CA LYS A 72 -3.69 -30.95 13.93
C LYS A 72 -3.11 -32.38 13.92
N PRO A 73 -2.23 -32.75 14.87
CA PRO A 73 -1.80 -34.14 15.06
C PRO A 73 -2.95 -35.05 15.53
#